data_AF-A0A640UPW0-F1
#
_entry.id   AF-A0A640UPW0-F1
#
_cell.length_a   1.000
_cell.length_b   1.000
_cell.length_c   1.000
_cell.angle_alpha   90.00
_cell.angle_beta   90.00
_cell.angle_gamma   90.00
#
_symmetry.space_group_name_H-M   'P 1'
#
loop_
_entity.id
_entity.type
_entity.pdbx_description
1 polymer ?
#
loop_
_entity_poly.entity_id
_entity_poly.type
_entity_poly.pdbx_seq_one_letter_code
_entity_poly.pdbx_strand_id
1 'polypeptide(L)'
;MPVMLEVPSRTTHRDPRALLNAVRPYVKECTYNVFESPGSGEDLWNREIALLKRDNSLMLDGTAGRILDNAVAYLVTAMERPELHQGMYKGGFAGKALFTYRYSYTPRKWKSLLRGAGFAEAGAQVLDAPEPGHIGTLLVRAIAP
;
A
#
# COMPACT_ATOMS: atom_id res chain seq x y z
N MET A 1 -9.80 -20.81 -20.30
CA MET A 1 -8.43 -21.25 -19.98
C MET A 1 -8.13 -20.89 -18.54
N PRO A 2 -7.83 -21.83 -17.64
CA PRO A 2 -7.32 -21.48 -16.33
C PRO A 2 -5.92 -20.88 -16.52
N VAL A 3 -5.74 -19.63 -16.07
CA VAL A 3 -4.42 -19.01 -15.95
C VAL A 3 -3.72 -19.73 -14.80
N MET A 4 -2.68 -20.51 -15.09
CA MET A 4 -1.77 -20.95 -14.02
C MET A 4 -1.05 -19.72 -13.50
N LEU A 5 -1.40 -19.30 -12.29
CA LEU A 5 -0.53 -18.42 -11.51
C LEU A 5 0.76 -19.20 -11.28
N GLU A 6 1.87 -18.75 -11.88
CA GLU A 6 3.20 -19.25 -11.54
C GLU A 6 3.35 -19.24 -10.01
N VAL A 7 3.73 -20.40 -9.47
CA VAL A 7 4.05 -20.51 -8.04
C VAL A 7 5.22 -19.56 -7.79
N PRO A 8 5.14 -18.60 -6.85
CA PRO A 8 6.20 -17.63 -6.65
C PRO A 8 7.50 -18.35 -6.34
N SER A 9 8.50 -18.12 -7.19
CA SER A 9 9.87 -18.55 -6.95
C SER A 9 10.34 -18.03 -5.58
N ARG A 10 10.94 -18.92 -4.78
CA ARG A 10 11.56 -18.59 -3.50
C ARG A 10 12.48 -17.38 -3.69
N THR A 11 12.23 -16.29 -2.97
CA THR A 11 13.00 -15.06 -3.17
C THR A 11 14.49 -15.33 -2.89
N THR A 12 15.37 -14.98 -3.82
CA THR A 12 16.81 -15.25 -3.74
C THR A 12 17.51 -14.37 -2.70
N HIS A 13 16.87 -13.24 -2.33
CA HIS A 13 17.39 -12.27 -1.38
C HIS A 13 16.42 -12.07 -0.23
N ARG A 14 16.98 -11.81 0.96
CA ARG A 14 16.25 -11.51 2.20
C ARG A 14 16.52 -10.10 2.73
N ASP A 15 17.32 -9.30 2.00
CA ASP A 15 17.54 -7.89 2.30
C ASP A 15 16.29 -7.08 1.91
N PRO A 16 15.51 -6.57 2.87
CA PRO A 16 14.27 -5.86 2.60
C PRO A 16 14.48 -4.59 1.77
N ARG A 17 15.62 -3.91 1.95
CA ARG A 17 15.94 -2.70 1.19
C ARG A 17 16.21 -3.02 -0.27
N ALA A 18 17.07 -4.00 -0.54
CA ALA A 18 17.33 -4.44 -1.91
C ALA A 18 16.05 -4.92 -2.62
N LEU A 19 15.20 -5.67 -1.93
CA LEU A 19 13.92 -6.13 -2.47
C LEU A 19 12.97 -4.97 -2.80
N LEU A 20 12.83 -4.00 -1.89
CA LEU A 20 11.99 -2.83 -2.12
C LEU A 20 12.51 -1.98 -3.30
N ASN A 21 13.83 -1.84 -3.43
CA ASN A 21 14.40 -1.10 -4.55
C ASN A 21 14.30 -1.86 -5.88
N ALA A 22 14.39 -3.19 -5.87
CA ALA A 22 14.23 -4.00 -7.06
C ALA A 22 12.83 -3.85 -7.70
N VAL A 23 11.80 -3.55 -6.90
CA VAL A 23 10.45 -3.32 -7.44
C VAL A 23 10.27 -1.92 -8.04
N ARG A 24 11.26 -1.03 -7.91
CA ARG A 24 11.18 0.36 -8.40
C ARG A 24 10.66 0.51 -9.83
N PRO A 25 11.13 -0.26 -10.84
CA PRO A 25 10.67 -0.10 -12.22
C PRO A 25 9.18 -0.41 -12.42
N TYR A 26 8.58 -1.17 -11.51
CA TYR A 26 7.18 -1.57 -11.56
C TYR A 26 6.25 -0.62 -10.81
N VAL A 27 6.81 0.27 -9.98
CA VAL A 27 6.03 1.29 -9.25
C VAL A 27 5.64 2.40 -10.22
N LYS A 28 4.50 2.25 -10.89
CA LYS A 28 3.88 3.27 -11.74
C LYS A 28 2.94 4.11 -10.88
N GLU A 29 3.38 5.29 -10.43
CA GLU A 29 2.49 6.17 -9.67
C GLU A 29 1.33 6.70 -10.52
N CYS A 30 0.14 6.79 -9.90
CA CYS A 30 -1.07 7.30 -10.53
C CYS A 30 -1.57 8.63 -9.92
N THR A 31 -0.86 9.25 -8.97
CA THR A 31 -1.52 10.24 -8.08
C THR A 31 -0.63 11.36 -7.51
N TYR A 32 0.44 11.80 -8.20
CA TYR A 32 1.32 12.97 -7.93
C TYR A 32 2.76 12.70 -7.46
N ASN A 33 3.65 13.59 -7.93
CA ASN A 33 5.12 13.55 -7.95
C ASN A 33 5.78 13.70 -6.58
N VAL A 34 5.85 12.60 -5.83
CA VAL A 34 6.77 12.51 -4.67
C VAL A 34 8.24 12.51 -5.12
N PHE A 35 8.52 12.10 -6.37
CA PHE A 35 9.87 12.05 -6.97
C PHE A 35 10.42 13.36 -7.54
N GLU A 36 9.63 14.42 -7.54
CA GLU A 36 10.13 15.75 -7.92
C GLU A 36 10.43 16.62 -6.69
N SER A 37 10.18 16.12 -5.48
CA SER A 37 10.56 16.84 -4.26
C SER A 37 12.09 16.82 -4.08
N PRO A 38 12.73 17.95 -3.74
CA PRO A 38 14.15 17.99 -3.41
C PRO A 38 14.47 16.96 -2.31
N GLY A 39 15.43 16.05 -2.57
CA GLY A 39 15.78 14.95 -1.66
C GLY A 39 15.06 13.61 -1.90
N SER A 40 14.17 13.52 -2.89
CA SER A 40 13.51 12.28 -3.34
C SER A 40 14.40 11.39 -4.21
N GLY A 41 15.65 11.22 -3.79
CA GLY A 41 16.68 10.47 -4.50
C GLY A 41 16.21 9.08 -4.96
N GLU A 42 16.89 8.58 -5.99
CA GLU A 42 16.63 7.39 -6.83
C GLU A 42 16.16 6.12 -6.08
N ASP A 43 16.45 6.02 -4.79
CA ASP A 43 16.20 4.89 -3.88
C ASP A 43 14.78 4.86 -3.31
N LEU A 44 14.00 3.79 -3.61
CA LEU A 44 12.61 3.64 -3.16
C LEU A 44 12.52 3.57 -1.62
N TRP A 45 13.51 2.94 -0.99
CA TRP A 45 13.59 2.81 0.46
C TRP A 45 13.60 4.15 1.18
N ASN A 46 14.56 5.02 0.85
CA ASN A 46 14.69 6.33 1.49
C ASN A 46 13.44 7.20 1.31
N ARG A 47 12.77 7.09 0.15
CA ARG A 47 11.47 7.73 -0.08
C ARG A 47 10.43 7.23 0.93
N GLU A 48 10.29 5.92 1.10
CA GLU A 48 9.31 5.36 2.05
C GLU A 48 9.63 5.74 3.49
N ILE A 49 10.91 5.79 3.89
CA ILE A 49 11.32 6.30 5.21
C ILE A 49 10.90 7.75 5.39
N ALA A 50 11.17 8.61 4.39
CA ALA A 50 10.77 10.01 4.43
C ALA A 50 9.24 10.17 4.53
N LEU A 51 8.48 9.34 3.80
CA LEU A 51 7.02 9.35 3.86
C LEU A 51 6.47 8.90 5.23
N LEU A 52 7.05 7.85 5.81
CA LEU A 52 6.66 7.38 7.15
C LEU A 52 6.88 8.45 8.22
N LYS A 53 8.00 9.18 8.12
CA LYS A 53 8.36 10.24 9.07
C LYS A 53 7.63 11.55 8.85
N ARG A 54 7.16 11.81 7.63
CA ARG A 54 6.59 13.11 7.22
C ARG A 54 5.54 13.63 8.20
N ASP A 55 4.69 12.74 8.69
CA ASP A 55 3.53 13.08 9.50
C ASP A 55 3.72 12.74 11.00
N ASN A 56 4.92 12.30 11.39
CA ASN A 56 5.26 11.99 12.77
C ASN A 56 6.68 12.48 13.10
N SER A 57 6.78 13.68 13.66
CA SER A 57 8.05 14.33 14.01
C SER A 57 8.85 13.61 15.10
N LEU A 58 8.23 12.70 15.86
CA LEU A 58 8.89 11.86 16.86
C LEU A 58 9.45 10.56 16.27
N MET A 59 9.14 10.27 15.00
CA MET A 59 9.59 9.05 14.33
C MET A 59 11.02 9.21 13.85
N LEU A 60 11.93 8.43 14.45
CA LEU A 60 13.34 8.38 14.07
C LEU A 60 13.56 7.51 12.83
N ASP A 61 14.62 7.79 12.07
CA ASP A 61 14.99 7.01 10.87
C ASP A 61 15.17 5.52 11.17
N GLY A 62 15.81 5.18 12.29
CA GLY A 62 15.97 3.79 12.70
C GLY A 62 14.63 3.08 13.00
N THR A 63 13.66 3.80 13.57
CA THR A 63 12.33 3.26 13.86
C THR A 63 11.52 3.07 12.58
N ALA A 64 11.54 4.06 11.68
CA ALA A 64 10.92 3.96 10.36
C ALA A 64 11.55 2.83 9.53
N GLY A 65 12.88 2.69 9.58
CA GLY A 65 13.64 1.62 8.93
C GLY A 65 13.15 0.25 9.39
N ARG A 66 13.11 0.03 10.71
CA ARG A 66 12.63 -1.23 11.30
C ARG A 66 11.18 -1.56 10.95
N ILE A 67 10.31 -0.55 10.89
CA ILE A 67 8.90 -0.74 10.49
C ILE A 67 8.83 -1.18 9.04
N LEU A 68 9.58 -0.52 8.16
CA LEU A 68 9.63 -0.85 6.74
C LEU A 68 10.27 -2.22 6.48
N ASP A 69 11.35 -2.56 7.19
CA ASP A 69 12.01 -3.87 7.15
C ASP A 69 11.02 -4.99 7.47
N ASN A 70 10.32 -4.84 8.61
CA ASN A 70 9.31 -5.82 9.03
C ASN A 70 8.17 -5.93 8.02
N ALA A 71 7.69 -4.80 7.47
CA ALA A 71 6.61 -4.81 6.49
C ALA A 71 6.99 -5.57 5.21
N VAL A 72 8.19 -5.34 4.67
CA VAL A 72 8.67 -6.03 3.47
C VAL A 72 8.93 -7.52 3.75
N ALA A 73 9.59 -7.85 4.87
CA ALA A 73 9.84 -9.24 5.25
C ALA A 73 8.53 -10.02 5.45
N TYR A 74 7.54 -9.39 6.07
CA TYR A 74 6.21 -9.96 6.26
C TYR A 74 5.51 -10.22 4.94
N LEU A 75 5.50 -9.24 4.03
CA LEU A 75 4.90 -9.39 2.70
C LEU A 75 5.52 -10.56 1.92
N VAL A 76 6.86 -10.63 1.88
CA VAL A 76 7.58 -11.72 1.21
C VAL A 76 7.22 -13.07 1.84
N THR A 77 7.14 -13.14 3.16
CA THR A 77 6.77 -14.37 3.86
C THR A 77 5.33 -14.78 3.53
N ALA A 78 4.38 -13.84 3.50
CA ALA A 78 3.00 -14.12 3.12
C ALA A 78 2.87 -14.59 1.67
N MET A 79 3.70 -14.08 0.76
CA MET A 79 3.76 -14.55 -0.63
C MET A 79 4.37 -15.94 -0.77
N GLU A 80 5.43 -16.24 -0.01
CA GLU A 80 6.12 -17.54 -0.06
C GLU A 80 5.36 -18.64 0.71
N ARG A 81 4.57 -18.27 1.71
CA ARG A 81 3.85 -19.18 2.61
C ARG A 81 2.35 -18.81 2.66
N PRO A 82 1.63 -18.87 1.53
CA PRO A 82 0.22 -18.46 1.46
C PRO A 82 -0.71 -19.29 2.35
N GLU A 83 -0.29 -20.47 2.78
CA GLU A 83 -1.02 -21.31 3.73
C GLU A 83 -0.96 -20.80 5.17
N LEU A 84 0.01 -19.93 5.49
CA LEU A 84 0.09 -19.28 6.79
C LEU A 84 -0.85 -18.08 6.82
N HIS A 85 -1.82 -18.12 7.71
CA HIS A 85 -2.73 -17.01 7.97
C HIS A 85 -1.98 -15.91 8.73
N GLN A 86 -1.20 -15.14 7.99
CA GLN A 86 -0.51 -13.97 8.51
C GLN A 86 -1.51 -12.80 8.51
N GLY A 87 -2.06 -12.49 9.68
CA GLY A 87 -2.97 -11.35 9.87
C GLY A 87 -2.24 -10.01 9.88
N MET A 88 -2.57 -9.11 8.96
CA MET A 88 -2.12 -7.72 9.00
C MET A 88 -2.74 -7.03 10.21
N TYR A 89 -1.93 -6.59 11.18
CA TYR A 89 -2.41 -5.73 12.26
C TYR A 89 -2.86 -4.39 11.67
N LYS A 90 -4.16 -4.25 11.44
CA LYS A 90 -4.78 -2.95 11.21
C LYS A 90 -4.93 -2.27 12.56
N GLY A 91 -3.97 -1.42 12.93
CA GLY A 91 -4.29 -0.32 13.84
C GLY A 91 -5.43 0.46 13.17
N GLY A 92 -6.61 0.49 13.80
CA GLY A 92 -7.73 1.25 13.27
C GLY A 92 -7.31 2.70 13.08
N PHE A 93 -7.35 3.20 11.85
CA PHE A 93 -7.20 4.63 11.59
C PHE A 93 -8.41 5.31 12.26
N ALA A 94 -8.19 5.89 13.44
CA ALA A 94 -9.19 6.65 14.19
C ALA A 94 -8.64 8.05 14.45
N GLY A 95 -9.46 9.08 14.24
CA GLY A 95 -9.10 10.47 14.48
C GLY A 95 -9.44 11.41 13.33
N LYS A 96 -9.17 12.70 13.55
CA LYS A 96 -9.35 13.77 12.57
C LYS A 96 -8.56 13.46 11.29
N ALA A 97 -9.16 13.76 10.14
CA ALA A 97 -8.55 13.56 8.83
C ALA A 97 -7.32 14.48 8.65
N LEU A 98 -6.18 14.04 9.17
CA LEU A 98 -4.88 14.62 8.86
C LEU A 98 -4.31 13.84 7.68
N PHE A 99 -4.62 14.31 6.48
CA PHE A 99 -4.03 13.90 5.20
C PHE A 99 -4.19 12.41 4.84
N THR A 100 -5.23 12.10 4.06
CA THR A 100 -5.42 10.75 3.50
C THR A 100 -4.31 10.39 2.51
N TYR A 101 -3.72 9.22 2.74
CA TYR A 101 -2.47 8.68 2.22
C TYR A 101 -2.40 8.42 0.70
N ARG A 102 -1.19 8.13 0.23
CA ARG A 102 -0.78 7.58 -1.08
C ARG A 102 -1.68 6.47 -1.67
N TYR A 103 -2.52 5.83 -0.85
CA TYR A 103 -3.45 4.75 -1.23
C TYR A 103 -4.94 5.12 -1.10
N SER A 104 -5.27 6.35 -0.72
CA SER A 104 -6.64 6.86 -0.59
C SER A 104 -7.18 7.28 -1.95
N TYR A 105 -7.36 6.31 -2.84
CA TYR A 105 -8.01 6.55 -4.12
C TYR A 105 -9.47 6.97 -3.94
N THR A 106 -9.92 7.92 -4.76
CA THR A 106 -11.32 8.33 -4.77
C THR A 106 -12.23 7.15 -5.15
N PRO A 107 -13.52 7.16 -4.74
CA PRO A 107 -14.48 6.14 -5.16
C PRO A 107 -14.52 5.93 -6.69
N ARG A 108 -14.34 7.01 -7.45
CA ARG A 108 -14.25 6.96 -8.92
C ARG A 108 -13.05 6.14 -9.40
N LYS A 109 -11.87 6.38 -8.82
CA LYS A 109 -10.65 5.66 -9.22
C LYS A 109 -10.73 4.18 -8.83
N TRP A 110 -11.30 3.84 -7.68
CA TRP A 110 -11.59 2.44 -7.32
C TRP A 110 -12.49 1.73 -8.32
N LYS A 111 -13.60 2.35 -8.74
CA LYS A 111 -14.45 1.79 -9.79
C LYS A 111 -13.66 1.54 -11.08
N SER A 112 -12.85 2.51 -11.51
CA SER A 112 -12.01 2.37 -12.71
C SER A 112 -11.01 1.21 -12.60
N LEU A 113 -10.36 1.05 -11.45
CA LEU A 113 -9.41 -0.05 -11.21
C LEU A 113 -10.11 -1.42 -11.29
N LEU A 114 -11.27 -1.55 -10.66
CA LEU A 114 -12.03 -2.81 -10.68
C LEU A 114 -12.55 -3.16 -12.08
N ARG A 115 -13.03 -2.16 -12.84
CA ARG A 115 -13.41 -2.38 -14.24
C ARG A 115 -12.22 -2.80 -15.09
N GLY A 116 -11.08 -2.13 -14.91
CA GLY A 116 -9.83 -2.50 -15.61
C GLY A 116 -9.32 -3.90 -15.24
N ALA A 117 -9.65 -4.39 -14.04
CA ALA A 117 -9.33 -5.74 -13.60
C ALA A 117 -10.30 -6.84 -14.09
N GLY A 118 -11.35 -6.48 -14.86
CA GLY A 118 -12.27 -7.43 -15.48
C GLY A 118 -13.58 -7.69 -14.73
N PHE A 119 -13.89 -6.93 -13.68
CA PHE A 119 -15.19 -7.04 -13.00
C PHE A 119 -16.34 -6.45 -13.84
N ALA A 120 -17.42 -7.22 -13.99
CA ALA A 120 -18.61 -6.87 -14.76
C ALA A 120 -19.51 -5.84 -14.07
N GLU A 121 -19.41 -5.68 -12.75
CA GLU A 121 -19.96 -4.55 -12.01
C GLU A 121 -19.01 -4.03 -10.94
N ALA A 122 -19.04 -2.71 -10.68
CA ALA A 122 -18.23 -2.07 -9.63
C ALA A 122 -18.95 -0.85 -9.04
N GLY A 123 -19.17 -0.88 -7.72
CA GLY A 123 -19.71 0.22 -6.92
C GLY A 123 -18.72 0.62 -5.82
N ALA A 124 -18.63 1.91 -5.52
CA ALA A 124 -17.79 2.43 -4.44
C ALA A 124 -18.48 3.64 -3.81
N GLN A 125 -18.57 3.66 -2.48
CA GLN A 125 -19.17 4.74 -1.70
C GLN A 125 -18.38 4.98 -0.41
N VAL A 126 -18.41 6.22 0.08
CA VAL A 126 -17.84 6.57 1.38
C VAL A 126 -18.99 6.59 2.39
N LEU A 127 -18.81 5.84 3.47
CA LEU A 127 -19.64 5.94 4.67
C LEU A 127 -18.98 6.94 5.59
N ASP A 128 -19.72 7.96 6.01
CA ASP A 128 -19.19 8.98 6.93
C ASP A 128 -18.79 8.35 8.27
N ALA A 129 -17.81 8.96 8.93
CA ALA A 129 -17.47 8.59 10.29
C ALA A 129 -18.60 8.99 11.25
N PRO A 130 -18.81 8.27 12.37
CA PRO A 130 -19.77 8.67 13.39
C PRO A 130 -19.51 10.08 13.95
N GLU A 131 -18.25 10.50 13.97
CA GLU A 131 -17.83 11.82 14.44
C GLU A 131 -17.51 12.75 13.26
N PRO A 132 -18.14 13.95 13.19
CA PRO A 132 -17.89 14.91 12.12
C PRO A 132 -16.40 15.31 12.02
N GLY A 133 -15.87 15.31 10.80
CA GLY A 133 -14.46 15.62 10.54
C GLY A 133 -13.48 14.47 10.74
N HIS A 134 -13.97 13.28 11.13
CA HIS A 134 -13.17 12.05 11.17
C HIS A 134 -13.22 11.32 9.83
N ILE A 135 -12.21 10.46 9.59
CA ILE A 135 -12.07 9.72 8.35
C ILE A 135 -13.20 8.69 8.22
N GLY A 136 -14.02 8.82 7.16
CA GLY A 136 -15.05 7.86 6.80
C GLY A 136 -14.48 6.54 6.26
N THR A 137 -15.35 5.55 6.09
CA THR A 137 -15.00 4.23 5.54
C THR A 137 -15.37 4.13 4.07
N LEU A 138 -14.40 3.85 3.19
CA LEU A 138 -14.70 3.51 1.80
C LEU A 138 -15.19 2.05 1.70
N LEU A 139 -16.43 1.88 1.27
CA LEU A 139 -17.03 0.57 0.94
C LEU A 139 -17.02 0.35 -0.57
N VAL A 140 -16.46 -0.76 -1.02
CA VAL A 140 -16.36 -1.12 -2.43
C VAL A 140 -16.99 -2.50 -2.66
N ARG A 141 -17.82 -2.62 -3.70
CA ARG A 141 -18.47 -3.85 -4.15
C ARG A 141 -18.15 -4.09 -5.62
N ALA A 142 -17.82 -5.32 -5.99
CA ALA A 142 -17.64 -5.72 -7.38
C ALA A 142 -18.29 -7.09 -7.64
N ILE A 143 -18.74 -7.32 -8.88
CA ILE A 143 -19.33 -8.59 -9.32
C ILE A 143 -18.51 -9.10 -10.52
N ALA A 144 -18.06 -10.34 -10.42
CA ALA A 144 -17.38 -11.04 -11.51
C ALA A 144 -18.39 -11.46 -12.59
N PRO A 145 -17.97 -11.58 -13.87
CA PRO A 145 -18.82 -12.03 -14.95
C PRO A 145 -19.40 -13.43 -14.74
#